data_AF-A0AAV0E0L4-F1
#
_entry.id   AF-A0AAV0E0L4-F1
#
_cell.length_a   1.000
_cell.length_b   1.000
_cell.length_c   1.000
_cell.angle_alpha   90.00
_cell.angle_beta   90.00
_cell.angle_gamma   90.00
#
_symmetry.space_group_name_H-M   'P 1'
#
loop_
_entity.id
_entity.type
_entity.pdbx_description
1 polymer ?
#
loop_
_entity_poly.entity_id
_entity_poly.type
_entity_poly.pdbx_seq_one_letter_code
_entity_poly.pdbx_strand_id
1 'polypeptide(L)'
;MPGTALPVQDPSTDPLSAWGDYFVFKGIFSDKRNESYFYHWNRVIVRYCDDGSFSGDVDQPDPLFYRGARIYRAVVKELMAKGMKDAKNVILAEGSAGGIGAMIHSDHFRSLFHPSVNVKCYIDSSLFLKLNNPKDAKFFKTVFGMVVKLQPFRLSAGGESATILGVYYC
;
A
#
# COMPACT_ATOMS: atom_id res chain seq x y z
N MET A 1 -8.41 -27.86 -17.86
CA MET A 1 -9.79 -27.55 -17.42
C MET A 1 -10.04 -26.09 -17.75
N PRO A 2 -11.13 -25.73 -18.45
CA PRO A 2 -11.44 -24.32 -18.69
C PRO A 2 -11.75 -23.64 -17.35
N GLY A 3 -11.09 -22.51 -17.09
CA GLY A 3 -11.28 -21.77 -15.85
C GLY A 3 -12.66 -21.13 -15.81
N THR A 4 -13.44 -21.43 -14.78
CA THR A 4 -14.70 -20.74 -14.51
C THR A 4 -14.41 -19.27 -14.31
N ALA A 5 -14.89 -18.41 -15.21
CA ALA A 5 -14.86 -16.98 -14.97
C ALA A 5 -15.63 -16.69 -13.67
N LEU A 6 -15.04 -15.91 -12.77
CA LEU A 6 -15.78 -15.39 -11.63
C LEU A 6 -16.94 -14.55 -12.18
N PRO A 7 -18.17 -14.67 -11.61
CA PRO A 7 -19.29 -13.88 -12.08
C PRO A 7 -18.94 -12.39 -11.94
N VAL A 8 -19.16 -11.63 -13.01
CA VAL A 8 -19.01 -10.17 -12.98
C VAL A 8 -19.99 -9.64 -11.94
N GLN A 9 -19.45 -9.07 -10.85
CA GLN A 9 -20.28 -8.46 -9.81
C GLN A 9 -21.05 -7.29 -10.40
N ASP A 10 -22.30 -7.13 -9.96
CA ASP A 10 -23.15 -6.01 -10.39
C ASP A 10 -22.47 -4.69 -9.97
N PRO A 11 -22.11 -3.80 -10.92
CA PRO A 11 -21.41 -2.54 -10.62
C PRO A 11 -22.16 -1.63 -9.64
N SER A 12 -23.50 -1.75 -9.54
CA SER A 12 -24.31 -1.00 -8.57
C SER A 12 -24.17 -1.51 -7.14
N THR A 13 -23.63 -2.73 -6.97
CA THR A 13 -23.32 -3.34 -5.66
C THR A 13 -21.83 -3.32 -5.32
N ASP A 14 -20.97 -2.95 -6.26
CA ASP A 14 -19.54 -2.80 -6.02
C ASP A 14 -19.28 -1.52 -5.20
N PRO A 15 -18.79 -1.60 -3.94
CA PRO A 15 -18.46 -0.43 -3.16
C PRO A 15 -17.34 0.42 -3.79
N LEU A 16 -16.63 -0.08 -4.81
CA LEU A 16 -15.63 0.66 -5.58
C LEU A 16 -16.22 1.55 -6.71
N SER A 17 -17.50 1.40 -7.06
CA SER A 17 -18.16 2.23 -8.10
C SER A 17 -18.52 3.64 -7.62
N ALA A 18 -18.73 3.82 -6.31
CA ALA A 18 -19.00 5.12 -5.69
C ALA A 18 -17.87 6.17 -5.82
N TRP A 19 -16.69 5.75 -6.29
CA TRP A 19 -15.46 6.54 -6.29
C TRP A 19 -15.12 7.16 -7.65
N GLY A 20 -15.93 6.88 -8.67
CA GLY A 20 -15.71 7.33 -10.05
C GLY A 20 -14.55 6.62 -10.77
N ASP A 21 -14.63 6.67 -12.10
CA ASP A 21 -13.71 5.95 -13.01
C ASP A 21 -12.33 6.62 -13.14
N TYR A 22 -12.17 7.87 -12.66
CA TYR A 22 -11.00 8.71 -12.96
C TYR A 22 -10.30 9.21 -11.70
N PHE A 23 -9.14 8.62 -11.40
CA PHE A 23 -8.21 9.15 -10.41
C PHE A 23 -7.28 10.19 -11.06
N VAL A 24 -7.22 11.41 -10.53
CA VAL A 24 -6.39 12.48 -11.10
C VAL A 24 -4.97 12.43 -10.53
N PHE A 25 -4.02 12.01 -11.36
CA PHE A 25 -2.60 12.03 -11.04
C PHE A 25 -2.08 13.45 -10.78
N LYS A 26 -1.48 13.69 -9.60
CA LYS A 26 -0.94 14.99 -9.15
C LYS A 26 0.33 14.80 -8.32
N GLY A 27 1.04 15.90 -8.03
CA GLY A 27 2.24 15.91 -7.20
C GLY A 27 3.32 14.99 -7.76
N ILE A 28 3.92 14.13 -6.92
CA ILE A 28 4.93 13.15 -7.35
C ILE A 28 4.43 12.24 -8.51
N PHE A 29 3.13 11.97 -8.57
CA PHE A 29 2.51 11.15 -9.62
C PHE A 29 2.06 11.95 -10.86
N SER A 30 2.23 13.27 -10.92
CA SER A 30 1.80 14.11 -12.04
C SER A 30 2.56 13.78 -13.34
N ASP A 31 1.88 13.87 -14.49
CA ASP A 31 2.44 13.67 -15.83
C ASP A 31 3.02 14.95 -16.44
N LYS A 32 2.89 16.08 -15.74
CA LYS A 32 3.44 17.37 -16.16
C LYS A 32 4.84 17.59 -15.60
N ARG A 33 5.77 17.95 -16.48
CA ARG A 33 7.18 18.24 -16.16
C ARG A 33 7.37 19.33 -15.11
N ASN A 34 6.44 20.30 -15.01
CA ASN A 34 6.48 21.38 -14.02
C ASN A 34 5.89 21.00 -12.65
N GLU A 35 5.28 19.81 -12.52
CA GLU A 35 4.70 19.31 -11.27
C GLU A 35 5.47 18.12 -10.69
N SER A 36 6.14 17.30 -11.52
CA SER A 36 6.92 16.13 -11.07
C SER A 36 8.23 15.93 -11.82
N TYR A 37 9.29 15.57 -11.10
CA TYR A 37 10.53 15.02 -11.67
C TYR A 37 10.32 13.64 -12.31
N PHE A 38 9.26 12.91 -11.92
CA PHE A 38 8.91 11.57 -12.39
C PHE A 38 7.84 11.58 -13.50
N TYR A 39 7.58 12.73 -14.11
CA TYR A 39 6.55 12.93 -15.13
C TYR A 39 6.60 11.97 -16.34
N HIS A 40 7.76 11.36 -16.64
CA HIS A 40 7.91 10.32 -17.68
C HIS A 40 7.92 8.87 -17.15
N TRP A 41 7.75 8.64 -15.85
CA TRP A 41 7.78 7.29 -15.27
C TRP A 41 6.42 6.60 -15.39
N ASN A 42 6.46 5.26 -15.41
CA ASN A 42 5.28 4.44 -15.14
C ASN A 42 4.78 4.76 -13.73
N ARG A 43 3.46 4.88 -13.56
CA ARG A 43 2.80 5.23 -12.31
C ARG A 43 1.64 4.30 -12.04
N VAL A 44 1.49 3.90 -10.79
CA VAL A 44 0.41 3.03 -10.32
C VAL A 44 -0.08 3.61 -9.01
N ILE A 45 -1.40 3.80 -8.90
CA ILE A 45 -2.06 4.09 -7.63
C ILE A 45 -2.83 2.85 -7.20
N VAL A 46 -2.67 2.46 -5.93
CA VAL A 46 -3.42 1.39 -5.29
C VAL A 46 -4.37 2.02 -4.30
N ARG A 47 -5.67 1.70 -4.39
CA ARG A 47 -6.65 2.22 -3.43
C ARG A 47 -6.48 1.51 -2.07
N TYR A 48 -6.52 2.28 -0.99
CA TYR A 48 -6.49 1.75 0.38
C TYR A 48 -7.84 1.14 0.76
N CYS A 49 -7.95 -0.19 0.76
CA CYS A 49 -9.22 -0.88 1.03
C CYS A 49 -9.14 -1.98 2.10
N ASP A 50 -8.07 -2.03 2.89
CA ASP A 50 -7.88 -3.06 3.92
C ASP A 50 -8.10 -2.59 5.37
N ASP A 51 -8.26 -1.27 5.59
CA ASP A 51 -8.33 -0.61 6.90
C ASP A 51 -7.20 -1.00 7.88
N GLY A 52 -6.08 -1.49 7.36
CA GLY A 52 -5.00 -2.04 8.15
C GLY A 52 -3.59 -1.78 7.67
N SER A 53 -3.34 -0.64 7.02
CA SER A 53 -1.99 -0.24 6.58
C SER A 53 -1.30 -1.31 5.73
N PHE A 54 -2.05 -2.03 4.89
CA PHE A 54 -1.58 -3.21 4.16
C PHE A 54 -0.98 -4.33 5.04
N SER A 55 -1.13 -4.32 6.37
CA SER A 55 -0.38 -5.20 7.29
C SER A 55 -1.07 -6.52 7.62
N GLY A 56 -2.40 -6.54 7.63
CA GLY A 56 -3.19 -7.69 8.08
C GLY A 56 -3.23 -8.85 7.08
N ASP A 57 -3.40 -10.08 7.60
CA ASP A 57 -3.43 -11.31 6.80
C ASP A 57 -4.40 -12.38 7.35
N VAL A 58 -5.60 -11.99 7.80
CA VAL A 58 -6.55 -12.94 8.41
C VAL A 58 -7.34 -13.77 7.39
N ASP A 59 -7.62 -15.02 7.76
CA ASP A 59 -8.42 -15.93 6.95
C ASP A 59 -9.93 -15.74 7.13
N GLN A 60 -10.40 -15.37 8.31
CA GLN A 60 -11.81 -15.11 8.61
C GLN A 60 -12.00 -13.67 9.09
N PRO A 61 -13.15 -13.04 8.81
CA PRO A 61 -13.40 -11.66 9.19
C PRO A 61 -13.86 -11.56 10.64
N ASP A 62 -13.45 -10.49 11.34
CA ASP A 62 -13.96 -10.16 12.68
C ASP A 62 -13.88 -8.65 12.97
N PRO A 63 -14.93 -7.86 12.66
CA PRO A 63 -15.97 -8.12 11.66
C PRO A 63 -15.48 -7.84 10.22
N LEU A 64 -14.26 -7.32 10.06
CA LEU A 64 -13.62 -7.03 8.77
C LEU A 64 -12.51 -8.05 8.46
N PHE A 65 -12.18 -8.17 7.17
CA PHE A 65 -11.20 -9.13 6.69
C PHE A 65 -9.73 -8.73 6.85
N TYR A 66 -9.39 -7.49 7.25
CA TYR A 66 -8.01 -6.97 7.45
C TYR A 66 -6.93 -7.74 6.65
N ARG A 67 -7.00 -7.69 5.32
CA ARG A 67 -6.27 -8.58 4.38
C ARG A 67 -5.21 -7.85 3.56
N GLY A 68 -4.74 -6.71 4.07
CA GLY A 68 -3.78 -5.83 3.44
C GLY A 68 -2.58 -6.52 2.83
N ALA A 69 -1.97 -7.46 3.55
CA ALA A 69 -0.77 -8.16 3.07
C ALA A 69 -1.08 -9.05 1.86
N ARG A 70 -2.30 -9.58 1.73
CA ARG A 70 -2.76 -10.31 0.53
C ARG A 70 -2.92 -9.36 -0.65
N ILE A 71 -3.52 -8.19 -0.42
CA ILE A 71 -3.74 -7.17 -1.46
C ILE A 71 -2.39 -6.67 -1.99
N TYR A 72 -1.48 -6.28 -1.09
CA TYR A 72 -0.11 -5.88 -1.44
C TYR A 72 0.59 -6.95 -2.29
N ARG A 73 0.63 -8.21 -1.82
CA ARG A 73 1.29 -9.32 -2.54
C ARG A 73 0.65 -9.59 -3.91
N ALA A 74 -0.68 -9.50 -4.01
CA ALA A 74 -1.40 -9.71 -5.27
C ALA A 74 -1.08 -8.61 -6.29
N VAL A 75 -1.17 -7.34 -5.88
CA VAL A 75 -0.88 -6.20 -6.76
C VAL A 75 0.58 -6.20 -7.20
N VAL A 76 1.53 -6.39 -6.27
CA VAL A 76 2.95 -6.44 -6.61
C VAL A 76 3.25 -7.56 -7.60
N LYS A 77 2.69 -8.77 -7.38
CA LYS A 77 2.83 -9.89 -8.32
C LYS A 77 2.30 -9.56 -9.72
N GLU A 78 1.14 -8.90 -9.81
CA GLU A 78 0.56 -8.48 -11.08
C GLU A 78 1.44 -7.42 -11.78
N LEU A 79 1.92 -6.41 -11.06
CA LEU A 79 2.79 -5.37 -11.62
C LEU A 79 4.14 -5.93 -12.10
N MET A 80 4.72 -6.89 -11.37
CA MET A 80 5.92 -7.62 -11.80
C MET A 80 5.68 -8.35 -13.13
N ALA A 81 4.51 -8.96 -13.30
CA ALA A 81 4.13 -9.60 -14.56
C ALA A 81 3.90 -8.60 -15.71
N LYS A 82 3.40 -7.39 -15.42
CA LYS A 82 3.23 -6.29 -16.39
C LYS A 82 4.54 -5.52 -16.74
N GLY A 83 5.70 -6.04 -16.35
CA GLY A 83 7.01 -5.49 -16.74
C GLY A 83 7.70 -4.63 -15.68
N MET A 84 7.13 -4.47 -14.48
CA MET A 84 7.80 -3.77 -13.38
C MET A 84 9.14 -4.43 -13.01
N LYS A 85 9.23 -5.75 -13.15
CA LYS A 85 10.45 -6.57 -12.95
C LYS A 85 11.65 -6.11 -13.80
N ASP A 86 11.39 -5.46 -14.94
CA ASP A 86 12.39 -5.04 -15.93
C ASP A 86 12.80 -3.56 -15.75
N ALA A 87 12.25 -2.88 -14.72
CA ALA A 87 12.54 -1.49 -14.42
C ALA A 87 13.97 -1.28 -13.89
N LYS A 88 14.59 -0.15 -14.22
CA LYS A 88 15.92 0.25 -13.73
C LYS A 88 15.90 1.00 -12.39
N ASN A 89 14.83 1.77 -12.16
CA ASN A 89 14.65 2.57 -10.95
C ASN A 89 13.19 2.47 -10.50
N VAL A 90 12.95 2.26 -9.22
CA VAL A 90 11.61 2.14 -8.64
C VAL A 90 11.64 2.52 -7.13
N ILE A 91 10.80 3.47 -6.72
CA ILE A 91 10.72 4.08 -5.37
C ILE A 91 9.82 3.22 -4.42
N LEU A 92 8.73 3.73 -3.81
CA LEU A 92 7.64 3.09 -3.02
C LEU A 92 7.07 4.25 -2.21
N ALA A 93 6.12 4.97 -2.81
CA ALA A 93 5.75 6.33 -2.43
C ALA A 93 4.43 6.33 -1.66
N GLU A 94 4.50 6.05 -0.36
CA GLU A 94 3.33 5.82 0.48
C GLU A 94 3.13 6.92 1.54
N GLY A 95 1.86 7.24 1.84
CA GLY A 95 1.48 8.30 2.76
C GLY A 95 0.65 7.84 3.97
N SER A 96 0.89 8.45 5.13
CA SER A 96 0.10 8.26 6.37
C SER A 96 -0.11 6.78 6.76
N ALA A 97 -1.34 6.25 6.70
CA ALA A 97 -1.60 4.84 7.00
C ALA A 97 -0.94 3.90 5.96
N GLY A 98 -0.91 4.29 4.69
CA GLY A 98 -0.21 3.55 3.63
C GLY A 98 1.30 3.50 3.88
N GLY A 99 1.90 4.55 4.46
CA GLY A 99 3.34 4.61 4.70
C GLY A 99 3.82 3.73 5.85
N ILE A 100 2.95 3.37 6.80
CA ILE A 100 3.21 2.23 7.72
C ILE A 100 3.29 0.93 6.90
N GLY A 101 2.40 0.75 5.92
CA GLY A 101 2.42 -0.37 4.99
C GLY A 101 3.69 -0.41 4.14
N ALA A 102 4.15 0.74 3.64
CA ALA A 102 5.50 0.86 3.09
C ALA A 102 6.51 0.41 4.13
N MET A 103 6.57 0.95 5.35
CA MET A 103 7.61 0.54 6.32
C MET A 103 7.66 -0.98 6.57
N ILE A 104 6.50 -1.66 6.56
CA ILE A 104 6.40 -3.12 6.73
C ILE A 104 6.85 -3.89 5.49
N HIS A 105 6.35 -3.52 4.31
CA HIS A 105 6.56 -4.26 3.06
C HIS A 105 7.74 -3.79 2.23
N SER A 106 8.23 -2.58 2.55
CA SER A 106 9.50 -1.94 2.17
C SER A 106 10.43 -3.05 1.80
N ASP A 107 10.81 -3.77 2.84
CA ASP A 107 11.74 -4.86 2.95
C ASP A 107 11.52 -5.91 1.86
N HIS A 108 10.58 -6.83 2.04
CA HIS A 108 10.24 -7.86 1.05
C HIS A 108 10.23 -7.36 -0.42
N PHE A 109 9.80 -6.13 -0.71
CA PHE A 109 9.78 -5.57 -2.05
C PHE A 109 11.15 -5.54 -2.79
N ARG A 110 12.28 -5.22 -2.11
CA ARG A 110 13.62 -5.19 -2.79
C ARG A 110 14.00 -6.55 -3.31
N SER A 111 13.71 -7.56 -2.50
CA SER A 111 14.14 -8.94 -2.73
C SER A 111 13.55 -9.50 -4.03
N LEU A 112 12.48 -8.87 -4.53
CA LEU A 112 11.85 -9.19 -5.82
C LEU A 112 12.65 -8.67 -7.03
N PHE A 113 13.65 -7.79 -6.84
CA PHE A 113 14.42 -7.16 -7.90
C PHE A 113 15.90 -7.57 -7.87
N HIS A 114 16.51 -7.63 -9.06
CA HIS A 114 17.94 -7.84 -9.18
C HIS A 114 18.74 -6.76 -8.42
N PRO A 115 19.92 -7.06 -7.82
CA PRO A 115 20.71 -6.08 -7.09
C PRO A 115 21.07 -4.80 -7.88
N SER A 116 21.13 -4.87 -9.21
CA SER A 116 21.40 -3.70 -10.08
C SER A 116 20.22 -2.73 -10.25
N VAL A 117 19.01 -3.08 -9.80
CA VAL A 117 17.86 -2.17 -9.84
C VAL A 117 17.98 -1.18 -8.70
N ASN A 118 17.81 0.12 -8.99
CA ASN A 118 17.79 1.17 -7.98
C ASN A 118 16.43 1.22 -7.31
N VAL A 119 16.43 1.01 -6.01
CA VAL A 119 15.23 0.74 -5.25
C VAL A 119 15.18 1.66 -4.00
N LYS A 120 14.05 2.34 -3.72
CA LYS A 120 13.94 3.38 -2.65
C LYS A 120 12.57 3.51 -1.99
N CYS A 121 12.38 3.29 -0.68
CA CYS A 121 11.11 3.71 -0.06
C CYS A 121 11.03 5.22 0.17
N TYR A 122 9.87 5.80 -0.15
CA TYR A 122 9.48 7.17 0.16
C TYR A 122 8.21 7.14 1.02
N ILE A 123 8.37 7.48 2.29
CA ILE A 123 7.33 7.38 3.31
C ILE A 123 6.99 8.80 3.76
N ASP A 124 5.84 9.30 3.34
CA ASP A 124 5.34 10.64 3.70
C ASP A 124 4.44 10.56 4.94
N SER A 125 4.61 11.49 5.88
CA SER A 125 3.68 11.76 6.98
C SER A 125 3.26 10.54 7.83
N SER A 126 4.13 9.52 7.94
CA SER A 126 3.83 8.24 8.59
C SER A 126 4.62 7.98 9.88
N LEU A 127 5.38 8.97 10.37
CA LEU A 127 6.11 8.88 11.63
C LEU A 127 5.20 9.28 12.79
N PHE A 128 4.62 8.29 13.47
CA PHE A 128 3.71 8.53 14.58
C PHE A 128 4.43 8.46 15.93
N LEU A 129 4.70 9.63 16.52
CA LEU A 129 5.43 9.75 17.78
C LEU A 129 4.58 9.36 18.99
N LYS A 130 5.07 8.39 19.78
CA LYS A 130 4.51 8.07 21.09
C LYS A 130 4.98 9.11 22.11
N LEU A 131 4.13 10.10 22.39
CA LEU A 131 4.42 11.12 23.41
C LEU A 131 4.35 10.53 24.82
N ASN A 132 5.24 11.00 25.71
CA ASN A 132 5.31 10.52 27.10
C ASN A 132 4.24 11.17 28.00
N ASN A 133 3.80 12.39 27.70
CA ASN A 133 2.72 13.05 28.43
C ASN A 133 1.37 12.37 28.12
N PRO A 134 0.65 11.79 29.10
CA PRO A 134 -0.60 11.09 28.86
C PRO A 134 -1.73 11.98 28.31
N LYS A 135 -1.69 13.30 28.53
CA LYS A 135 -2.67 14.24 27.98
C LYS A 135 -2.50 14.40 26.47
N ASP A 136 -1.28 14.71 26.04
CA ASP A 136 -0.93 14.95 24.64
C ASP A 136 -0.98 13.65 23.82
N ALA A 137 -0.63 12.52 24.45
CA ALA A 137 -0.68 11.20 23.82
C ALA A 137 -2.09 10.62 23.68
N LYS A 138 -3.12 11.17 24.37
CA LYS A 138 -4.40 10.45 24.60
C LYS A 138 -5.09 10.02 23.30
N PHE A 139 -5.15 10.89 22.30
CA PHE A 139 -5.78 10.60 21.01
C PHE A 139 -5.02 9.48 20.27
N PHE A 140 -3.75 9.71 19.92
CA PHE A 140 -2.94 8.74 19.18
C PHE A 140 -2.79 7.40 19.92
N LYS A 141 -2.60 7.41 21.24
CA LYS A 141 -2.53 6.18 22.06
C LYS A 141 -3.83 5.37 22.01
N THR A 142 -4.98 6.03 21.91
CA THR A 142 -6.29 5.36 21.78
C THR A 142 -6.47 4.80 20.37
N VAL A 143 -6.24 5.62 19.33
CA VAL A 143 -6.39 5.23 17.93
C VAL A 143 -5.44 4.09 17.56
N PHE A 144 -4.13 4.24 17.78
CA PHE A 144 -3.16 3.18 17.52
C PHE A 144 -3.37 1.96 18.42
N GLY A 145 -3.84 2.17 19.66
CA GLY A 145 -4.21 1.08 20.57
C GLY A 145 -5.42 0.27 20.11
N MET A 146 -6.30 0.81 19.26
CA MET A 146 -7.38 0.09 18.60
C MET A 146 -6.89 -0.60 17.33
N VAL A 147 -6.17 0.13 16.46
CA VAL A 147 -5.58 -0.39 15.21
C VAL A 147 -4.74 -1.65 15.45
N VAL A 148 -3.81 -1.59 16.41
CA VAL A 148 -2.92 -2.73 16.78
C VAL A 148 -3.66 -3.91 17.42
N LYS A 149 -4.88 -3.70 17.95
CA LYS A 149 -5.71 -4.79 18.48
C LYS A 149 -6.60 -5.44 17.42
N LEU A 150 -7.09 -4.64 16.47
CA LEU A 150 -7.97 -5.09 15.39
C LEU A 150 -7.21 -5.81 14.28
N GLN A 151 -5.97 -5.40 14.02
CA GLN A 151 -5.04 -6.14 13.16
C GLN A 151 -4.25 -7.14 14.00
N PRO A 152 -4.53 -8.45 13.92
CA PRO A 152 -3.66 -9.46 14.54
C PRO A 152 -2.33 -9.50 13.78
N PHE A 153 -1.38 -8.69 14.25
CA PHE A 153 -0.01 -8.62 13.76
C PHE A 153 0.68 -9.98 13.95
N ARG A 154 0.67 -10.80 12.89
CA ARG A 154 1.68 -11.86 12.71
C ARG A 154 2.96 -11.20 12.19
N LEU A 155 3.78 -10.73 13.13
CA LEU A 155 5.16 -10.33 12.86
C LEU A 155 5.97 -11.55 12.40
N SER A 156 6.07 -11.75 11.08
CA SER A 156 7.23 -12.41 10.50
C SER A 156 8.39 -11.42 10.53
N ALA A 157 9.41 -11.69 11.36
CA ALA A 157 10.58 -10.83 11.44
C ALA A 157 11.50 -10.99 10.20
N GLY A 158 11.78 -9.90 9.46
CA GLY A 158 12.94 -9.77 8.56
C GLY A 158 12.75 -9.05 7.20
N GLY A 159 13.41 -7.89 6.99
CA GLY A 159 14.55 -7.72 6.06
C GLY A 159 14.41 -7.17 4.61
N GLU A 160 14.79 -5.88 4.43
CA GLU A 160 15.44 -5.08 3.34
C GLU A 160 14.88 -4.86 1.88
N SER A 161 14.85 -3.60 1.32
CA SER A 161 13.63 -2.85 0.82
C SER A 161 13.46 -2.08 -0.58
N ALA A 162 12.26 -2.15 -1.24
CA ALA A 162 11.40 -1.15 -2.02
C ALA A 162 10.86 -1.43 -3.49
N THR A 163 9.86 -0.63 -3.98
CA THR A 163 9.47 -0.28 -5.42
C THR A 163 8.20 0.67 -5.57
N ILE A 164 8.02 1.59 -6.57
CA ILE A 164 6.88 2.60 -6.56
C ILE A 164 5.48 1.99 -6.64
N LEU A 165 4.92 1.74 -5.46
CA LEU A 165 3.49 1.76 -5.20
C LEU A 165 3.11 3.13 -4.63
N GLY A 166 1.90 3.61 -4.91
CA GLY A 166 1.38 4.82 -4.30
C GLY A 166 -0.04 4.61 -3.81
N VAL A 167 -0.25 4.63 -2.51
CA VAL A 167 -1.56 4.49 -1.89
C VAL A 167 -2.17 5.85 -1.67
N TYR A 168 -3.40 5.99 -2.16
CA TYR A 168 -4.35 6.97 -1.66
C TYR A 168 -5.46 6.27 -0.89
N TYR A 169 -5.93 6.96 0.14
CA TYR A 169 -7.08 6.59 0.96
C TYR A 169 -8.32 6.26 0.11
N CYS A 170 -9.12 5.31 0.61
CA CYS A 170 -10.58 5.47 0.59
C CYS A 170 -10.94 6.62 1.55
#